data_AF-Q1R0T2-F1
#
_entry.id   AF-Q1R0T2-F1
#
_cell.length_a   1.000
_cell.length_b   1.000
_cell.length_c   1.000
_cell.angle_alpha   90.00
_cell.angle_beta   90.00
_cell.angle_gamma   90.00
#
_symmetry.space_group_name_H-M   'P 1'
#
loop_
_entity.id
_entity.type
_entity.pdbx_description
1 polymer ?
#
loop_
_entity_poly.entity_id
_entity_poly.type
_entity_poly.pdbx_seq_one_letter_code
_entity_poly.pdbx_strand_id
1 'polypeptide(L)'
;MSSYSWETIFALGFALFGGLTFLLGLACIILAPLLINKADDHFSCFTQQDEILFKSYPVSFARMGRYGLMLMSRAFPHASARNFDDRPDRRRAIEQSPRWLRMVLMWIYGGFGVVAIFAVLFGCAMSFTGR
;
A
#
# COMPACT_ATOMS: atom_id res chain seq x y z
N MET A 1 -0.63 -37.00 14.27
CA MET A 1 -0.69 -35.56 13.95
C MET A 1 0.68 -34.99 14.23
N SER A 2 1.39 -34.48 13.21
CA SER A 2 2.74 -33.92 13.39
C SER A 2 2.65 -32.69 14.28
N SER A 3 3.07 -32.82 15.54
CA SER A 3 3.20 -31.73 16.49
C SER A 3 4.43 -30.91 16.11
N TYR A 4 4.28 -30.05 15.11
CA TYR A 4 5.27 -29.01 14.85
C TYR A 4 5.42 -28.15 16.10
N SER A 5 6.65 -27.94 16.54
CA SER A 5 6.90 -27.11 17.71
C SER A 5 6.47 -25.67 17.41
N TRP A 6 5.98 -24.95 18.41
CA TRP A 6 5.47 -23.59 18.24
C TRP A 6 6.55 -22.66 17.66
N GLU A 7 7.84 -22.90 17.96
CA GLU A 7 8.97 -22.17 17.39
C GLU A 7 9.04 -22.33 15.86
N THR A 8 8.74 -23.53 15.36
CA THR A 8 8.79 -23.83 13.92
C THR A 8 7.66 -23.10 13.19
N ILE A 9 6.46 -23.05 13.79
CA ILE A 9 5.32 -22.30 13.23
C ILE A 9 5.63 -20.80 13.22
N PHE A 10 6.20 -20.27 14.30
CA PHE A 10 6.59 -18.87 14.38
C PHE A 10 7.66 -18.51 13.35
N ALA A 11 8.72 -19.32 13.24
CA ALA A 11 9.80 -19.10 12.29
C ALA A 11 9.31 -19.15 10.83
N LEU A 12 8.43 -20.10 10.49
CA LEU A 12 7.82 -20.18 9.16
C LEU A 12 6.94 -18.98 8.86
N GLY A 13 6.11 -18.54 9.81
CA GLY A 13 5.28 -17.35 9.67
C GLY A 13 6.11 -16.10 9.45
N PHE A 14 7.14 -15.89 10.27
CA PHE A 14 8.05 -14.75 10.12
C PHE A 14 8.79 -14.77 8.78
N ALA A 15 9.30 -15.93 8.35
CA ALA A 15 9.96 -16.07 7.06
C ALA A 15 9.01 -15.80 5.89
N LEU A 16 7.76 -16.25 5.97
CA LEU A 16 6.74 -16.02 4.94
C LEU A 16 6.39 -14.53 4.83
N PHE A 17 5.97 -13.89 5.93
CA PHE A 17 5.56 -12.48 5.91
C PHE A 17 6.74 -11.55 5.67
N GLY A 18 7.90 -11.83 6.26
CA GLY A 18 9.14 -11.10 6.03
C GLY A 18 9.60 -11.21 4.58
N GLY A 19 9.62 -12.43 4.03
CA GLY A 19 9.96 -12.67 2.63
C GLY A 19 9.02 -11.98 1.64
N LEU A 20 7.71 -12.07 1.86
CA LEU A 20 6.71 -11.37 1.05
C LEU A 20 6.86 -9.85 1.12
N THR A 21 7.05 -9.30 2.32
CA THR A 21 7.28 -7.86 2.52
C THR A 21 8.54 -7.41 1.81
N PHE A 22 9.61 -8.21 1.86
CA PHE A 22 10.87 -7.92 1.20
C PHE A 22 10.73 -7.93 -0.32
N LEU A 23 10.06 -8.93 -0.89
CA LEU A 23 9.81 -9.01 -2.34
C LEU A 23 8.93 -7.86 -2.84
N LEU A 24 7.88 -7.51 -2.09
CA LEU A 24 7.06 -6.34 -2.36
C LEU A 24 7.87 -5.04 -2.29
N GLY A 25 8.74 -4.92 -1.28
CA GLY A 25 9.66 -3.80 -1.12
C GLY A 25 10.60 -3.64 -2.31
N LEU A 26 11.23 -4.72 -2.76
CA LEU A 26 12.10 -4.73 -3.94
C LEU A 26 11.36 -4.32 -5.20
N ALA A 27 10.17 -4.89 -5.44
CA ALA A 27 9.34 -4.50 -6.58
C ALA A 27 9.02 -3.00 -6.54
N CYS A 28 8.73 -2.45 -5.36
CA CYS A 28 8.43 -1.04 -5.19
C CYS A 28 9.67 -0.15 -5.38
N ILE A 29 10.85 -0.55 -4.93
CA ILE A 29 12.10 0.19 -5.15
C ILE A 29 12.38 0.32 -6.66
N ILE A 30 12.19 -0.77 -7.41
CA ILE A 30 12.41 -0.81 -8.86
C ILE A 30 11.35 0.03 -9.59
N LEU A 31 10.09 -0.06 -9.17
CA LEU A 31 8.97 0.62 -9.82
C LEU A 31 8.86 2.10 -9.43
N ALA A 32 9.31 2.51 -8.24
CA ALA A 32 9.21 3.87 -7.73
C ALA A 32 9.76 4.95 -8.69
N PRO A 33 10.99 4.87 -9.23
CA PRO A 33 11.51 5.90 -10.12
C PRO A 33 10.73 6.01 -11.44
N LEU A 34 10.14 4.91 -11.92
CA LEU A 34 9.36 4.87 -13.16
C LEU A 34 7.93 5.41 -12.96
N LEU A 35 7.38 5.19 -11.78
CA LEU A 35 5.99 5.52 -11.48
C LEU A 35 5.83 6.89 -10.82
N ILE A 36 6.80 7.38 -10.05
CA ILE A 36 6.61 8.59 -9.24
C ILE A 36 6.33 9.83 -10.11
N ASN A 37 7.03 9.99 -11.24
CA ASN A 37 6.80 11.12 -12.14
C ASN A 37 5.39 11.06 -12.74
N LYS A 38 4.99 9.89 -13.27
CA LYS A 38 3.64 9.69 -13.82
C LYS A 38 2.55 9.81 -12.77
N ALA A 39 2.82 9.37 -11.55
CA ALA A 39 1.89 9.48 -10.44
C ALA A 39 1.73 10.94 -10.02
N ASP A 40 2.83 11.69 -9.87
CA ASP A 40 2.78 13.11 -9.51
C ASP A 40 2.07 13.95 -10.59
N ASP A 41 2.26 13.66 -11.87
CA ASP A 41 1.58 14.37 -12.97
C ASP A 41 0.05 14.28 -12.87
N HIS A 42 -0.47 13.11 -12.49
CA HIS A 42 -1.92 12.89 -12.38
C HIS A 42 -2.48 13.17 -10.98
N PHE A 43 -1.70 12.90 -9.94
CA PHE A 43 -2.17 12.80 -8.57
C PHE A 43 -1.56 13.83 -7.62
N SER A 44 -0.78 14.79 -8.13
CA SER A 44 -0.28 15.94 -7.37
C SER A 44 -1.39 16.69 -6.61
N CYS A 45 -2.62 16.71 -7.10
CA CYS A 45 -3.78 17.30 -6.40
C CYS A 45 -4.13 16.61 -5.05
N PHE A 46 -3.57 15.43 -4.77
CA PHE A 46 -3.71 14.74 -3.50
C PHE A 46 -2.64 15.11 -2.47
N THR A 47 -1.57 15.78 -2.89
CA THR A 47 -0.39 16.06 -2.07
C THR A 47 -0.10 17.56 -2.01
N GLN A 48 0.51 18.04 -0.93
CA GLN A 48 0.93 19.44 -0.82
C GLN A 48 2.11 19.71 -1.76
N GLN A 49 2.13 20.87 -2.43
CA GLN A 49 3.12 21.20 -3.46
C GLN A 49 4.59 21.05 -2.98
N ASP A 50 4.82 21.26 -1.69
CA ASP A 50 6.15 21.14 -1.07
C ASP A 50 6.66 19.70 -0.96
N GLU A 51 5.77 18.70 -0.89
CA GLU A 51 6.14 17.27 -0.85
C GLU A 51 6.54 16.73 -2.24
N ILE A 52 6.19 17.42 -3.33
CA ILE A 52 6.48 17.00 -4.71
C ILE A 52 7.98 17.14 -5.05
N LEU A 53 8.65 18.08 -4.38
CA LEU A 53 10.07 18.39 -4.58
C LEU A 53 11.00 17.27 -4.09
N PHE A 54 10.56 16.44 -3.15
CA PHE A 54 11.36 15.36 -2.58
C PHE A 54 11.10 14.02 -3.29
N LYS A 55 11.89 13.75 -4.35
CA LYS A 55 11.86 12.49 -5.12
C LYS A 55 12.78 11.39 -4.56
N SER A 56 13.37 11.61 -3.40
CA SER A 56 14.19 10.58 -2.74
C SER A 56 13.30 9.45 -2.20
N TYR A 57 13.80 8.22 -2.32
CA TYR A 57 13.34 7.12 -1.49
C TYR A 57 13.73 7.47 -0.04
N PRO A 58 12.84 7.49 0.97
CA PRO A 58 11.55 6.80 1.13
C PRO A 58 10.28 7.65 0.89
N VAL A 59 10.42 8.96 0.65
CA VAL A 59 9.29 9.90 0.56
C VAL A 59 8.40 9.60 -0.65
N SER A 60 9.00 9.28 -1.80
CA SER A 60 8.26 8.86 -3.00
C SER A 60 7.42 7.60 -2.77
N PHE A 61 7.94 6.63 -2.01
CA PHE A 61 7.21 5.41 -1.68
C PHE A 61 6.01 5.69 -0.78
N ALA A 62 6.19 6.49 0.27
CA ALA A 62 5.10 6.91 1.14
C ALA A 62 3.99 7.67 0.38
N ARG A 63 4.38 8.54 -0.57
CA ARG A 63 3.43 9.24 -1.45
C ARG A 63 2.65 8.30 -2.36
N MET A 64 3.32 7.35 -3.00
CA MET A 64 2.65 6.33 -3.83
C MET A 64 1.67 5.49 -3.00
N GLY A 65 2.02 5.16 -1.75
CA GLY A 65 1.11 4.52 -0.81
C GLY A 65 -0.12 5.38 -0.50
N ARG A 66 0.05 6.69 -0.27
CA ARG A 66 -1.08 7.63 -0.08
C ARG A 66 -1.97 7.71 -1.32
N TYR A 67 -1.40 7.76 -2.52
CA TYR A 67 -2.17 7.74 -3.76
C TYR A 67 -2.98 6.44 -3.91
N GLY A 68 -2.37 5.28 -3.62
CA GLY A 68 -3.04 3.98 -3.62
C GLY A 68 -4.20 3.90 -2.63
N LEU A 69 -4.00 4.38 -1.40
CA LEU A 69 -5.05 4.49 -0.39
C LEU A 69 -6.19 5.41 -0.85
N MET A 70 -5.86 6.58 -1.38
CA MET A 70 -6.86 7.54 -1.90
C MET A 70 -7.71 6.90 -2.99
N LEU A 71 -7.06 6.18 -3.91
CA LEU A 71 -7.72 5.43 -4.98
C LEU A 71 -8.64 4.31 -4.45
N MET A 72 -8.19 3.54 -3.45
CA MET A 72 -9.01 2.52 -2.80
C MET A 72 -10.18 3.09 -1.99
N SER A 73 -10.02 4.29 -1.42
CA SER A 73 -11.07 4.93 -0.61
C SER A 73 -12.37 5.19 -1.38
N ARG A 74 -12.30 5.24 -2.72
CA ARG A 74 -13.48 5.33 -3.60
C ARG A 74 -14.41 4.13 -3.49
N ALA A 75 -13.91 2.95 -3.13
CA ALA A 75 -14.73 1.76 -2.96
C ALA A 75 -15.61 1.83 -1.69
N PHE A 76 -15.30 2.74 -0.75
CA PHE A 76 -16.01 2.88 0.51
C PHE A 76 -16.87 4.15 0.49
N PRO A 77 -18.21 4.06 0.60
CA PRO A 77 -19.10 5.22 0.46
C PRO A 77 -18.75 6.38 1.41
N HIS A 78 -18.44 6.08 2.67
CA HIS A 78 -18.09 7.08 3.68
C HIS A 78 -16.74 7.76 3.39
N ALA A 79 -15.73 6.99 2.99
CA ALA A 79 -14.42 7.54 2.67
C ALA A 79 -14.46 8.32 1.36
N SER A 80 -15.25 7.84 0.39
CA SER A 80 -15.46 8.51 -0.88
C SER A 80 -16.11 9.88 -0.69
N ALA A 81 -17.19 9.96 0.09
CA ALA A 81 -17.88 11.22 0.37
C ALA A 81 -16.91 12.24 0.98
N ARG A 82 -16.19 11.84 2.05
CA ARG A 82 -15.20 12.70 2.73
C ARG A 82 -14.07 13.18 1.82
N ASN A 83 -13.61 12.35 0.88
CA ASN A 83 -12.41 12.62 0.10
C ASN A 83 -12.66 13.30 -1.25
N PHE A 84 -13.88 13.17 -1.80
CA PHE A 84 -14.20 13.55 -3.18
C PHE A 84 -15.43 14.46 -3.36
N ASP A 85 -16.39 14.53 -2.43
CA ASP A 85 -17.65 15.28 -2.68
C ASP A 85 -17.41 16.78 -2.91
N ASP A 86 -16.53 17.40 -2.11
CA ASP A 86 -16.20 18.83 -2.24
C ASP A 86 -14.98 19.11 -3.14
N ARG A 87 -14.45 18.10 -3.84
CA ARG A 87 -13.19 18.24 -4.61
C ARG A 87 -13.29 17.59 -6.00
N PRO A 88 -13.95 18.25 -6.96
CA PRO A 88 -14.12 17.72 -8.32
C PRO A 88 -12.79 17.47 -9.04
N ASP A 89 -11.74 18.23 -8.73
CA ASP A 89 -10.40 18.08 -9.33
C ASP A 89 -9.79 16.71 -9.07
N ARG A 90 -10.01 16.20 -7.85
CA ARG A 90 -9.55 14.86 -7.43
C ARG A 90 -10.24 13.75 -8.20
N ARG A 91 -11.53 13.93 -8.50
CA ARG A 91 -12.31 12.96 -9.26
C ARG A 91 -11.87 12.93 -10.72
N ARG A 92 -11.65 14.10 -11.32
CA ARG A 92 -11.13 14.27 -12.69
C ARG A 92 -9.74 13.67 -12.84
N ALA A 93 -8.84 13.92 -11.89
CA ALA A 93 -7.50 13.34 -11.85
C ALA A 93 -7.53 11.80 -11.94
N ILE A 94 -8.43 11.15 -11.19
CA ILE A 94 -8.61 9.69 -11.22
C ILE A 94 -9.16 9.23 -12.57
N GLU A 95 -10.16 9.92 -13.11
CA GLU A 95 -10.81 9.56 -14.37
C GLU A 95 -9.85 9.68 -15.57
N GLN A 96 -9.00 10.72 -15.57
CA GLN A 96 -8.01 10.98 -16.61
C GLN A 96 -6.76 10.10 -16.49
N SER A 97 -6.50 9.52 -15.31
CA SER A 97 -5.32 8.68 -15.10
C SER A 97 -5.39 7.33 -15.84
N PRO A 98 -4.26 6.82 -16.35
CA PRO A 98 -4.22 5.51 -16.98
C PRO A 98 -4.63 4.39 -16.01
N ARG A 99 -5.41 3.43 -16.50
CA ARG A 99 -5.92 2.30 -15.68
C ARG A 99 -4.80 1.47 -15.06
N TRP A 100 -3.73 1.22 -15.82
CA TRP A 100 -2.59 0.44 -15.35
C TRP A 100 -1.88 1.13 -14.17
N LEU A 101 -1.73 2.46 -14.20
CA LEU A 101 -1.11 3.22 -13.11
C LEU A 101 -1.93 3.14 -11.83
N ARG A 102 -3.27 3.25 -11.94
CA ARG A 102 -4.19 3.07 -10.82
C ARG A 102 -4.09 1.67 -10.22
N MET A 103 -4.09 0.64 -11.06
CA MET A 103 -3.95 -0.75 -10.61
C MET A 103 -2.65 -0.98 -9.87
N VAL A 104 -1.53 -0.46 -10.38
CA VAL A 104 -0.22 -0.61 -9.73
C VAL A 104 -0.20 0.12 -8.38
N LEU A 105 -0.69 1.36 -8.28
CA LEU A 105 -0.73 2.10 -7.01
C LEU A 105 -1.66 1.43 -5.98
N MET A 106 -2.82 0.93 -6.41
CA MET A 106 -3.71 0.13 -5.56
C MET A 106 -3.06 -1.18 -5.14
N TRP A 107 -2.30 -1.83 -6.00
CA TRP A 107 -1.61 -3.09 -5.69
C TRP A 107 -0.46 -2.89 -4.72
N ILE A 108 0.29 -1.79 -4.82
CA ILE A 108 1.33 -1.42 -3.85
C ILE A 108 0.68 -1.25 -2.48
N TYR A 109 -0.33 -0.39 -2.35
CA TYR A 109 -0.99 -0.17 -1.06
C TYR A 109 -1.70 -1.42 -0.54
N GLY A 110 -2.50 -2.06 -1.38
CA GLY A 110 -3.26 -3.27 -1.04
C GLY A 110 -2.38 -4.45 -0.70
N GLY A 111 -1.28 -4.66 -1.42
CA GLY A 111 -0.32 -5.73 -1.17
C GLY A 111 0.32 -5.61 0.20
N PHE A 112 0.84 -4.42 0.55
CA PHE A 112 1.36 -4.17 1.90
C PHE A 112 0.27 -4.25 2.97
N GLY A 113 -0.93 -3.73 2.69
CA GLY A 113 -2.06 -3.79 3.61
C GLY A 113 -2.49 -5.22 3.93
N VAL A 114 -2.58 -6.09 2.91
CA VAL A 114 -2.91 -7.52 3.06
C VAL A 114 -1.84 -8.23 3.89
N VAL A 115 -0.57 -8.06 3.55
CA VAL A 115 0.53 -8.67 4.31
C VAL A 115 0.54 -8.20 5.76
N ALA A 116 0.30 -6.91 6.01
CA ALA A 116 0.21 -6.37 7.36
C ALA A 116 -0.97 -6.96 8.15
N ILE A 117 -2.17 -7.05 7.55
CA ILE A 117 -3.35 -7.63 8.21
C ILE A 117 -3.09 -9.10 8.56
N PHE A 118 -2.58 -9.90 7.62
CA PHE A 118 -2.29 -11.30 7.89
C PHE A 118 -1.18 -11.49 8.91
N ALA A 119 -0.15 -10.63 8.92
CA ALA A 119 0.90 -10.66 9.94
C ALA A 119 0.35 -10.35 11.34
N VAL A 120 -0.56 -9.37 11.46
CA VAL A 120 -1.23 -9.05 12.72
C VAL A 120 -2.14 -10.20 13.17
N LEU A 121 -2.98 -10.73 12.27
CA LEU A 121 -3.86 -11.86 12.59
C LEU A 121 -3.05 -13.09 13.01
N PHE A 122 -1.93 -13.36 12.35
CA PHE A 122 -1.01 -14.42 12.73
C PHE A 122 -0.41 -14.17 14.12
N GLY A 123 0.09 -12.96 14.39
CA GLY A 123 0.62 -12.59 15.70
C GLY A 123 -0.43 -12.73 16.82
N CYS A 124 -1.67 -12.32 16.56
CA CYS A 124 -2.79 -12.51 17.48
C CYS A 124 -3.07 -14.00 17.71
N ALA A 125 -3.18 -14.81 16.64
CA ALA A 125 -3.43 -16.25 16.75
C ALA A 125 -2.33 -16.97 17.55
N MET A 126 -1.06 -16.59 17.33
CA MET A 126 0.08 -17.11 18.09
C MET A 126 0.01 -16.71 19.58
N SER A 127 -0.44 -15.49 19.88
CA SER A 127 -0.60 -15.01 21.26
C SER A 127 -1.68 -15.78 22.04
N PHE A 128 -2.69 -16.32 21.35
CA PHE A 128 -3.75 -17.14 21.96
C PHE A 128 -3.39 -18.62 22.10
N THR A 129 -2.45 -19.13 21.30
CA THR A 129 -2.04 -20.56 21.30
C THR A 129 -0.80 -20.83 22.14
N GLY A 130 -0.08 -19.79 22.58
CA GLY A 130 1.05 -19.89 23.52
C GLY A 130 0.67 -19.87 25.01
N ARG A 131 -0.63 -19.97 25.35
CA ARG A 131 -1.14 -20.24 26.70
C ARG A 131 -1.70 -21.65 26.76
#